data_AF-A0A9C6XBG8-F1
#
_entry.id   AF-A0A9C6XBG8-F1
#
_cell.length_a   1.000
_cell.length_b   1.000
_cell.length_c   1.000
_cell.angle_alpha   90.00
_cell.angle_beta   90.00
_cell.angle_gamma   90.00
#
_symmetry.space_group_name_H-M   'P 1'
#
loop_
_entity.id
_entity.type
_entity.pdbx_description
1 polymer ?
#
loop_
_entity_poly.entity_id
_entity_poly.type
_entity_poly.pdbx_seq_one_letter_code
_entity_poly.pdbx_strand_id
1 'polypeptide(L)'
;MRPSLKKAMFHLAWSPDSLPTADSISPLLQYLDCHLQSLNAALLPKNFERALSEVWEVVLLELGHQMDGSSGDKLPGFYDRLHEALGILLAFFHADSLGLHLEALRTPTYFRVDQRLQYHRTDTERLMDLYHQQRLGAQLGCDSAEYGVLSVRAYFNHDSLCVEVLSARDVIPLDPNGFSDPFVIVELIPRRMFPHCAEQTTHVHKKTLNPVFDECFEFSVTLEQCRSEGAMILFTVMDHDVLTANDFAGEAFLALSSVPGVADTNSSIDNFHGLKQAELPLMHQKNRNHPILEVLETRLNDRTALDFVKKQRQRLATT
;
A
#
# COMPACT_ATOMS: atom_id res chain seq x y z
N MET A 1 -35.22 -6.67 -7.42
CA MET A 1 -33.94 -7.41 -7.39
C MET A 1 -32.99 -6.88 -6.32
N ARG A 2 -32.55 -5.62 -6.40
CA ARG A 2 -31.52 -5.05 -5.50
C ARG A 2 -31.80 -5.15 -3.98
N PRO A 3 -33.01 -4.91 -3.44
CA PRO A 3 -33.27 -5.02 -2.01
C PRO A 3 -33.16 -6.46 -1.47
N SER A 4 -33.62 -7.45 -2.25
CA SER A 4 -33.54 -8.87 -1.89
C SER A 4 -32.12 -9.39 -1.96
N LEU A 5 -31.36 -8.96 -2.98
CA LEU A 5 -29.94 -9.26 -3.12
C LEU A 5 -29.14 -8.71 -1.93
N LYS A 6 -29.38 -7.45 -1.56
CA LYS A 6 -28.78 -6.81 -0.38
C LYS A 6 -29.06 -7.60 0.90
N LYS A 7 -30.31 -8.05 1.08
CA LYS A 7 -30.68 -8.87 2.24
C LYS A 7 -29.93 -10.21 2.26
N ALA A 8 -29.87 -10.90 1.13
CA ALA A 8 -29.14 -12.17 1.02
C ALA A 8 -27.63 -12.00 1.27
N MET A 9 -27.03 -10.94 0.71
CA MET A 9 -25.62 -10.61 0.90
C MET A 9 -25.31 -10.26 2.37
N PHE A 10 -26.22 -9.54 3.05
CA PHE A 10 -26.10 -9.28 4.48
C PHE A 10 -26.10 -10.57 5.31
N HIS A 11 -27.04 -11.49 5.04
CA HIS A 11 -27.08 -12.77 5.76
C HIS A 11 -25.83 -13.62 5.52
N LEU A 12 -25.29 -13.62 4.30
CA LEU A 12 -23.99 -14.22 3.99
C LEU A 12 -22.89 -13.59 4.85
N ALA A 13 -22.71 -12.27 4.76
CA ALA A 13 -21.59 -11.57 5.38
C ALA A 13 -21.59 -11.70 6.92
N TRP A 14 -22.77 -11.66 7.53
CA TRP A 14 -22.97 -11.66 8.99
C TRP A 14 -23.39 -13.02 9.54
N SER A 15 -23.15 -14.10 8.79
CA SER A 15 -23.34 -15.46 9.29
C SER A 15 -22.34 -15.80 10.39
N PRO A 16 -22.73 -16.62 11.38
CA PRO A 16 -21.83 -17.04 12.45
C PRO A 16 -20.70 -17.93 11.94
N ASP A 17 -19.54 -17.90 12.60
CA ASP A 17 -18.31 -18.60 12.17
C ASP A 17 -18.43 -20.12 12.19
N SER A 18 -19.37 -20.65 12.95
CA SER A 18 -19.71 -22.07 12.93
C SER A 18 -20.40 -22.53 11.64
N LEU A 19 -20.96 -21.61 10.86
CA LEU A 19 -21.63 -21.91 9.60
C LEU A 19 -20.62 -21.83 8.44
N PRO A 20 -20.37 -22.92 7.70
CA PRO A 20 -19.50 -22.89 6.51
C PRO A 20 -19.99 -21.89 5.46
N THR A 21 -19.06 -21.31 4.68
CA THR A 21 -19.39 -20.34 3.63
C THR A 21 -20.31 -20.93 2.56
N ALA A 22 -20.10 -22.20 2.20
CA ALA A 22 -20.96 -22.92 1.24
C ALA A 22 -22.43 -22.97 1.68
N ASP A 23 -22.68 -23.06 2.99
CA ASP A 23 -24.04 -23.09 3.54
C ASP A 23 -24.62 -21.68 3.67
N SER A 24 -23.81 -20.70 4.11
CA SER A 24 -24.27 -19.32 4.29
C SER A 24 -24.55 -18.60 2.95
N ILE A 25 -23.86 -18.98 1.88
CA ILE A 25 -24.10 -18.43 0.54
C ILE A 25 -25.27 -19.08 -0.18
N SER A 26 -25.69 -20.28 0.23
CA SER A 26 -26.75 -21.06 -0.43
C SER A 26 -28.04 -20.26 -0.68
N PRO A 27 -28.58 -19.45 0.27
CA PRO A 27 -29.76 -18.62 0.01
C PRO A 27 -29.56 -17.58 -1.09
N LEU A 28 -28.34 -17.01 -1.19
CA LEU A 28 -27.98 -16.07 -2.25
C LEU A 28 -27.92 -16.78 -3.61
N LEU A 29 -27.31 -17.96 -3.68
CA LEU A 29 -27.24 -18.74 -4.92
C LEU A 29 -28.62 -19.18 -5.39
N GLN A 30 -29.48 -19.66 -4.49
CA GLN A 30 -30.87 -20.03 -4.82
C GLN A 30 -31.67 -18.82 -5.34
N TYR A 31 -31.48 -17.65 -4.71
CA TYR A 31 -32.08 -16.41 -5.18
C TYR A 31 -31.61 -16.09 -6.61
N LEU A 32 -30.29 -16.10 -6.86
CA LEU A 32 -29.73 -15.82 -8.18
C LEU A 32 -30.22 -16.84 -9.22
N ASP A 33 -30.13 -18.14 -8.94
CA ASP A 33 -30.53 -19.21 -9.85
C ASP A 33 -31.99 -19.06 -10.33
N CYS A 34 -32.93 -18.87 -9.41
CA CYS A 34 -34.35 -18.67 -9.76
C CYS A 34 -34.57 -17.45 -10.68
N HIS A 35 -33.87 -16.35 -10.42
CA HIS A 35 -34.01 -15.13 -11.23
C HIS A 35 -33.31 -15.26 -12.58
N LEU A 36 -32.12 -15.89 -12.63
CA LEU A 36 -31.37 -16.11 -13.85
C LEU A 36 -32.09 -17.12 -14.76
N GLN A 37 -32.69 -18.17 -14.23
CA GLN A 37 -33.55 -19.07 -15.00
C GLN A 37 -34.73 -18.33 -15.64
N SER A 38 -35.38 -17.45 -14.88
CA SER A 38 -36.48 -16.62 -15.39
C SER A 38 -36.02 -15.68 -16.52
N LEU A 39 -34.83 -15.07 -16.38
CA LEU A 39 -34.25 -14.23 -17.42
C LEU A 39 -33.82 -15.02 -18.66
N ASN A 40 -33.24 -16.21 -18.48
CA ASN A 40 -32.82 -17.09 -19.58
C ASN A 40 -34.03 -17.56 -20.40
N ALA A 41 -35.16 -17.83 -19.75
CA ALA A 41 -36.40 -18.19 -20.44
C ALA A 41 -37.04 -17.01 -21.18
N ALA A 42 -36.82 -15.77 -20.71
CA ALA A 42 -37.46 -14.57 -21.25
C ALA A 42 -36.62 -13.82 -22.30
N LEU A 43 -35.31 -14.06 -22.38
CA LEU A 43 -34.38 -13.30 -23.21
C LEU A 43 -33.73 -14.18 -24.28
N LEU A 44 -33.40 -13.56 -25.42
CA LEU A 44 -32.51 -14.19 -26.41
C LEU A 44 -31.10 -14.38 -25.81
N PRO A 45 -30.33 -15.40 -26.23
CA PRO A 45 -29.03 -15.74 -25.62
C PRO A 45 -28.08 -14.55 -25.45
N LYS A 46 -27.90 -13.72 -26.48
CA LYS A 46 -27.04 -12.52 -26.40
C LYS A 46 -27.53 -11.49 -25.39
N ASN A 47 -28.85 -11.35 -25.24
CA ASN A 47 -29.43 -10.41 -24.27
C ASN A 47 -29.35 -10.98 -22.85
N PHE A 48 -29.46 -12.30 -22.71
CA PHE A 48 -29.25 -12.98 -21.44
C PHE A 48 -27.80 -12.84 -20.96
N GLU A 49 -26.81 -13.05 -21.83
CA GLU A 49 -25.39 -12.88 -21.49
C GLU A 49 -25.06 -11.45 -21.01
N ARG A 50 -25.64 -10.45 -21.68
CA ARG A 50 -25.54 -9.04 -21.23
C ARG A 50 -26.19 -8.84 -19.86
N ALA A 51 -27.39 -9.37 -19.66
CA ALA A 51 -28.08 -9.28 -18.36
C ALA A 51 -27.28 -9.99 -17.25
N LEU A 52 -26.67 -11.14 -17.55
CA LEU A 52 -25.84 -11.91 -16.64
C LEU A 52 -24.61 -11.09 -16.20
N SER A 53 -23.98 -10.37 -17.14
CA SER A 53 -22.86 -9.46 -16.86
C SER A 53 -23.27 -8.31 -15.94
N GLU A 54 -24.44 -7.70 -16.18
CA GLU A 54 -24.97 -6.65 -15.30
C GLU A 54 -25.31 -7.17 -13.90
N VAL A 55 -25.89 -8.36 -13.79
CA VAL A 55 -26.18 -8.99 -12.50
C VAL A 55 -24.89 -9.27 -11.74
N TRP A 56 -23.84 -9.75 -12.41
CA TRP A 56 -22.52 -9.96 -11.82
C TRP A 56 -21.94 -8.68 -11.22
N GLU A 57 -21.96 -7.57 -11.96
CA GLU A 57 -21.51 -6.27 -11.45
C GLU A 57 -22.31 -5.81 -10.22
N VAL A 58 -23.63 -6.00 -10.23
CA VAL A 58 -24.47 -5.65 -9.06
C VAL A 58 -24.14 -6.51 -7.84
N VAL A 59 -23.83 -7.80 -8.02
CA VAL A 59 -23.39 -8.69 -6.93
C VAL A 59 -22.06 -8.22 -6.35
N LEU A 60 -21.09 -7.88 -7.19
CA LEU A 60 -19.79 -7.37 -6.75
C LEU A 60 -19.92 -6.05 -5.97
N LEU A 61 -20.73 -5.11 -6.47
CA LEU A 61 -21.00 -3.85 -5.78
C LEU A 61 -21.64 -4.07 -4.41
N GLU A 62 -22.58 -5.02 -4.30
CA GLU A 62 -23.24 -5.31 -3.03
C GLU A 62 -22.31 -6.01 -2.03
N LEU A 63 -21.40 -6.86 -2.52
CA LEU A 63 -20.33 -7.43 -1.69
C LEU A 63 -19.39 -6.32 -1.18
N GLY A 64 -19.04 -5.37 -2.05
CA GLY A 64 -18.34 -4.13 -1.71
C GLY A 64 -19.00 -3.36 -0.57
N HIS A 65 -20.31 -3.12 -0.68
CA HIS A 65 -21.08 -2.39 0.33
C HIS A 65 -21.09 -3.07 1.71
N GLN A 66 -21.02 -4.41 1.79
CA GLN A 66 -20.91 -5.09 3.08
C GLN A 66 -19.58 -4.77 3.78
N MET A 67 -18.52 -4.50 3.02
CA MET A 67 -17.24 -4.07 3.58
C MET A 67 -17.26 -2.62 4.06
N ASP A 68 -18.03 -1.75 3.39
CA ASP A 68 -18.19 -0.33 3.76
C ASP A 68 -19.10 -0.09 4.97
N GLY A 69 -20.04 -1.01 5.22
CA GLY A 69 -21.02 -0.87 6.30
C GLY A 69 -20.37 -0.74 7.67
N SER A 70 -20.69 0.34 8.39
CA SER A 70 -20.22 0.65 9.75
C SER A 70 -20.89 -0.21 10.85
N SER A 71 -21.38 -1.40 10.50
CA SER A 71 -22.28 -2.18 11.34
C SER A 71 -21.53 -2.95 12.44
N GLY A 72 -20.92 -2.24 13.39
CA GLY A 72 -20.31 -2.83 14.58
C GLY A 72 -18.99 -3.58 14.32
N ASP A 73 -18.45 -4.18 15.38
CA ASP A 73 -17.28 -5.05 15.29
C ASP A 73 -17.61 -6.23 14.36
N LYS A 74 -16.92 -6.26 13.22
CA LYS A 74 -17.05 -7.35 12.26
C LYS A 74 -16.65 -8.65 12.95
N LEU A 75 -17.44 -9.71 12.72
CA LEU A 75 -17.19 -11.02 13.30
C LEU A 75 -15.79 -11.53 12.87
N PRO A 76 -15.12 -12.35 13.70
CA PRO A 76 -13.95 -13.10 13.26
C PRO A 76 -14.26 -13.84 11.94
N GLY A 77 -13.30 -13.95 11.03
CA GLY A 77 -13.55 -14.64 9.74
C GLY A 77 -14.53 -13.95 8.76
N PHE A 78 -15.09 -12.78 9.08
CA PHE A 78 -15.96 -12.01 8.17
C PHE A 78 -15.37 -11.85 6.76
N TYR A 79 -14.10 -11.43 6.68
CA TYR A 79 -13.43 -11.21 5.40
C TYR A 79 -13.00 -12.52 4.72
N ASP A 80 -12.67 -13.56 5.48
CA ASP A 80 -12.39 -14.90 4.94
C ASP A 80 -13.63 -15.48 4.26
N ARG A 81 -14.78 -15.36 4.92
CA ARG A 81 -16.08 -15.77 4.39
C ARG A 81 -16.43 -15.04 3.10
N LEU A 82 -16.27 -13.72 3.07
CA LEU A 82 -16.56 -12.93 1.86
C LEU A 82 -15.61 -13.27 0.71
N HIS A 83 -14.33 -13.54 1.00
CA HIS A 83 -13.36 -13.97 0.00
C HIS A 83 -13.66 -15.36 -0.56
N GLU A 84 -14.01 -16.32 0.29
CA GLU A 84 -14.46 -17.65 -0.15
C GLU A 84 -15.76 -17.55 -0.97
N ALA A 85 -16.71 -16.73 -0.51
CA ALA A 85 -17.96 -16.48 -1.22
C ALA A 85 -17.74 -15.86 -2.60
N LEU A 86 -16.78 -14.93 -2.74
CA LEU A 86 -16.39 -14.38 -4.04
C LEU A 86 -15.93 -15.48 -5.01
N GLY A 87 -15.17 -16.47 -4.52
CA GLY A 87 -14.75 -17.63 -5.31
C GLY A 87 -15.92 -18.52 -5.73
N ILE A 88 -16.87 -18.77 -4.82
CA ILE A 88 -18.09 -19.55 -5.12
C ILE A 88 -18.95 -18.82 -6.16
N LEU A 89 -19.13 -17.49 -6.01
CA LEU A 89 -19.87 -16.68 -6.97
C LEU A 89 -19.19 -16.65 -8.33
N LEU A 90 -17.85 -16.53 -8.39
CA LEU A 90 -17.10 -16.61 -9.65
C LEU A 90 -17.37 -17.93 -10.37
N ALA A 91 -17.30 -19.06 -9.65
CA ALA A 91 -17.61 -20.38 -10.21
C ALA A 91 -19.07 -20.48 -10.66
N PHE A 92 -20.02 -19.94 -9.89
CA PHE A 92 -21.44 -19.93 -10.21
C PHE A 92 -21.75 -19.17 -11.51
N PHE A 93 -21.18 -17.97 -11.70
CA PHE A 93 -21.40 -17.19 -12.93
C PHE A 93 -20.61 -17.72 -14.14
N HIS A 94 -19.51 -18.45 -13.90
CA HIS A 94 -18.78 -19.16 -14.96
C HIS A 94 -19.52 -20.41 -15.43
N ALA A 95 -20.19 -21.13 -14.51
CA ALA A 95 -21.02 -22.30 -14.76
C ALA A 95 -20.38 -23.33 -15.71
N ASP A 96 -19.15 -23.77 -15.42
CA ASP A 96 -18.37 -24.70 -16.27
C ASP A 96 -18.32 -24.29 -17.75
N SER A 97 -18.12 -23.00 -18.00
CA SER A 97 -18.08 -22.37 -19.33
C SER A 97 -19.41 -22.33 -20.08
N LEU A 98 -20.53 -22.61 -19.41
CA LEU A 98 -21.88 -22.36 -19.91
C LEU A 98 -22.40 -20.94 -19.58
N GLY A 99 -21.73 -20.25 -18.66
CA GLY A 99 -22.02 -18.87 -18.27
C GLY A 99 -21.06 -17.85 -18.92
N LEU A 100 -20.61 -16.88 -18.13
CA LEU A 100 -19.62 -15.89 -18.59
C LEU A 100 -18.21 -16.47 -18.57
N HIS A 101 -17.41 -16.14 -19.59
CA HIS A 101 -15.98 -16.47 -19.58
C HIS A 101 -15.24 -15.77 -18.44
N LEU A 102 -14.17 -16.39 -17.94
CA LEU A 102 -13.36 -15.84 -16.83
C LEU A 102 -12.81 -14.44 -17.12
N GLU A 103 -12.47 -14.15 -18.38
CA GLU A 103 -12.03 -12.82 -18.81
C GLU A 103 -13.12 -11.76 -18.66
N ALA A 104 -14.38 -12.11 -18.95
CA ALA A 104 -15.52 -11.23 -18.78
C ALA A 104 -15.91 -11.04 -17.30
N LEU A 105 -15.65 -12.05 -16.46
CA LEU A 105 -15.91 -11.98 -15.01
C LEU A 105 -14.87 -11.17 -14.23
N ARG A 106 -13.62 -11.17 -14.70
CA ARG A 106 -12.51 -10.44 -14.10
C ARG A 106 -12.53 -8.95 -14.49
N THR A 107 -13.61 -8.29 -14.11
CA THR A 107 -13.82 -6.87 -14.36
C THR A 107 -12.98 -6.01 -13.42
N PRO A 108 -12.82 -4.70 -13.70
CA PRO A 108 -12.19 -3.78 -12.76
C PRO A 108 -12.89 -3.76 -11.39
N THR A 109 -14.20 -3.99 -11.33
CA THR A 109 -14.93 -4.12 -10.05
C THR A 109 -14.52 -5.38 -9.30
N TYR A 110 -14.40 -6.52 -9.99
CA TYR A 110 -13.92 -7.77 -9.38
C TYR A 110 -12.54 -7.58 -8.75
N PHE A 111 -11.57 -7.04 -9.48
CA PHE A 111 -10.22 -6.83 -8.97
C PHE A 111 -10.18 -5.88 -7.77
N ARG A 112 -11.00 -4.82 -7.75
CA ARG A 112 -11.10 -3.91 -6.60
C ARG A 112 -11.65 -4.62 -5.36
N VAL A 113 -12.70 -5.43 -5.53
CA VAL A 113 -13.33 -6.18 -4.43
C VAL A 113 -12.37 -7.25 -3.89
N ASP A 114 -11.78 -8.05 -4.79
CA ASP A 114 -10.81 -9.09 -4.46
C ASP A 114 -9.58 -8.52 -3.72
N GLN A 115 -8.96 -7.47 -4.27
CA GLN A 115 -7.82 -6.79 -3.64
C GLN A 115 -8.17 -6.27 -2.24
N ARG A 116 -9.34 -5.65 -2.07
CA ARG A 116 -9.76 -5.12 -0.76
C ARG A 116 -9.97 -6.23 0.27
N LEU A 117 -10.57 -7.36 -0.14
CA LEU A 117 -10.69 -8.55 0.71
C LEU A 117 -9.32 -9.10 1.10
N GLN A 118 -8.40 -9.22 0.15
CA GLN A 118 -7.03 -9.67 0.42
C GLN A 118 -6.32 -8.76 1.41
N TYR A 119 -6.45 -7.43 1.28
CA TYR A 119 -5.86 -6.51 2.25
C TYR A 119 -6.44 -6.67 3.66
N HIS A 120 -7.76 -6.83 3.79
CA HIS A 120 -8.35 -7.09 5.10
C HIS A 120 -7.88 -8.39 5.75
N ARG A 121 -7.50 -9.39 4.94
CA ARG A 121 -6.96 -10.69 5.40
C ARG A 121 -5.45 -10.68 5.63
N THR A 122 -4.76 -9.63 5.21
CA THR A 122 -3.30 -9.50 5.35
C THR A 122 -2.94 -8.89 6.69
N ASP A 123 -1.91 -9.36 7.38
CA ASP A 123 -1.49 -8.77 8.66
C ASP A 123 -0.98 -7.31 8.52
N THR A 124 -0.90 -6.60 9.63
CA THR A 124 -0.59 -5.15 9.64
C THR A 124 0.80 -4.87 9.12
N GLU A 125 1.79 -5.65 9.53
CA GLU A 125 3.17 -5.45 9.11
C GLU A 125 3.33 -5.68 7.61
N ARG A 126 2.74 -6.75 7.07
CA ARG A 126 2.78 -7.02 5.63
C ARG A 126 2.07 -5.93 4.82
N LEU A 127 0.95 -5.38 5.32
CA LEU A 127 0.30 -4.24 4.67
C LEU A 127 1.19 -2.98 4.63
N MET A 128 1.89 -2.69 5.73
CA MET A 128 2.85 -1.58 5.79
C MET A 128 4.00 -1.79 4.79
N ASP A 129 4.51 -3.02 4.67
CA ASP A 129 5.53 -3.37 3.70
C ASP A 129 5.04 -3.17 2.26
N LEU A 130 3.84 -3.66 1.94
CA LEU A 130 3.21 -3.49 0.63
C LEU A 130 2.99 -2.00 0.30
N TYR A 131 2.62 -1.19 1.28
CA TYR A 131 2.52 0.26 1.10
C TYR A 131 3.86 0.86 0.69
N HIS A 132 4.94 0.57 1.41
CA HIS A 132 6.26 1.10 1.08
C HIS A 132 6.79 0.59 -0.26
N GLN A 133 6.55 -0.68 -0.60
CA GLN A 133 6.87 -1.22 -1.92
C GLN A 133 6.11 -0.47 -3.04
N GLN A 134 4.83 -0.15 -2.85
CA GLN A 134 4.05 0.65 -3.79
C GLN A 134 4.60 2.08 -3.92
N ARG A 135 5.04 2.69 -2.83
CA ARG A 135 5.69 4.02 -2.83
C ARG A 135 7.02 4.00 -3.59
N LEU A 136 7.88 3.02 -3.32
CA LEU A 136 9.13 2.85 -4.06
C LEU A 136 8.87 2.64 -5.57
N GLY A 137 7.89 1.80 -5.93
CA GLY A 137 7.50 1.60 -7.32
C GLY A 137 7.02 2.89 -7.99
N ALA A 138 6.25 3.72 -7.29
CA ALA A 138 5.84 5.03 -7.77
C ALA A 138 7.03 5.98 -7.97
N GLN A 139 8.03 5.95 -7.09
CA GLN A 139 9.25 6.75 -7.23
C GLN A 139 10.04 6.39 -8.49
N LEU A 140 10.21 5.10 -8.75
CA LEU A 140 10.98 4.61 -9.90
C LEU A 140 10.30 4.97 -11.24
N GLY A 141 8.98 5.18 -11.23
CA GLY A 141 8.23 5.69 -12.38
C GLY A 141 7.97 7.19 -12.36
N CYS A 142 8.58 7.94 -11.44
CA CYS A 142 8.36 9.38 -11.31
C CYS A 142 9.35 10.16 -12.17
N ASP A 143 8.85 10.83 -13.21
CA ASP A 143 9.65 11.73 -14.05
C ASP A 143 9.69 13.18 -13.53
N SER A 144 8.90 13.47 -12.49
CA SER A 144 8.74 14.81 -11.91
C SER A 144 9.47 14.94 -10.57
N ALA A 145 10.20 16.04 -10.39
CA ALA A 145 10.86 16.41 -9.15
C ALA A 145 10.16 17.61 -8.49
N GLU A 146 8.82 17.58 -8.44
CA GLU A 146 7.96 18.65 -7.89
C GLU A 146 8.34 19.09 -6.47
N TYR A 147 8.89 18.17 -5.66
CA TYR A 147 9.22 18.43 -4.25
C TYR A 147 10.72 18.54 -3.99
N GLY A 148 11.52 18.60 -5.05
CA GLY A 148 12.98 18.59 -4.99
C GLY A 148 13.59 17.20 -5.22
N VAL A 149 14.91 17.15 -5.15
CA VAL A 149 15.69 15.91 -5.35
C VAL A 149 16.71 15.79 -4.24
N LEU A 150 16.78 14.60 -3.63
CA LEU A 150 17.78 14.23 -2.63
C LEU A 150 18.91 13.45 -3.28
N SER A 151 20.15 13.92 -3.12
CA SER A 151 21.36 13.21 -3.54
C SER A 151 21.92 12.42 -2.36
N VAL A 152 22.00 11.10 -2.52
CA VAL A 152 22.52 10.19 -1.51
C VAL A 152 23.56 9.25 -2.11
N ARG A 153 24.39 8.67 -1.26
CA ARG A 153 25.24 7.53 -1.61
C ARG A 153 25.11 6.50 -0.50
N ALA A 154 25.04 5.23 -0.87
CA ALA A 154 25.02 4.16 0.11
C ALA A 154 25.92 3.01 -0.37
N TYR A 155 26.52 2.30 0.57
CA TYR A 155 27.27 1.08 0.33
C TYR A 155 27.23 0.18 1.56
N PHE A 156 27.38 -1.11 1.33
CA PHE A 156 27.48 -2.10 2.40
C PHE A 156 28.90 -2.63 2.48
N ASN A 157 29.50 -2.58 3.67
CA ASN A 157 30.84 -3.10 3.92
C ASN A 157 30.97 -3.61 5.36
N HIS A 158 31.65 -4.74 5.57
CA HIS A 158 31.94 -5.32 6.89
C HIS A 158 30.76 -5.35 7.89
N ASP A 159 29.61 -5.90 7.46
CA ASP A 159 28.37 -5.97 8.27
C ASP A 159 27.83 -4.60 8.71
N SER A 160 28.11 -3.60 7.89
CA SER A 160 27.71 -2.22 8.11
C SER A 160 27.18 -1.59 6.83
N LEU A 161 26.02 -0.96 6.93
CA LEU A 161 25.44 -0.15 5.87
C LEU A 161 25.80 1.31 6.14
N CYS A 162 26.63 1.87 5.27
CA CYS A 162 26.99 3.28 5.28
C CYS A 162 26.05 4.05 4.35
N VAL A 163 25.48 5.13 4.84
CA VAL A 163 24.55 6.01 4.12
C VAL A 163 25.04 7.45 4.22
N GLU A 164 25.50 8.00 3.11
CA GLU A 164 25.88 9.40 2.97
C GLU A 164 24.68 10.19 2.42
N VAL A 165 24.21 11.17 3.19
CA VAL A 165 23.25 12.18 2.74
C VAL A 165 24.06 13.39 2.28
N LEU A 166 24.12 13.63 0.97
CA LEU A 166 25.03 14.60 0.38
C LEU A 166 24.39 15.98 0.32
N SER A 167 23.29 16.10 -0.41
CA SER A 167 22.60 17.37 -0.62
C SER A 167 21.14 17.16 -1.02
N ALA A 168 20.34 18.20 -0.92
CA ALA A 168 19.07 18.28 -1.63
C ALA A 168 19.08 19.53 -2.52
N ARG A 169 18.24 19.51 -3.55
CA ARG A 169 18.01 20.68 -4.41
C ARG A 169 16.54 20.88 -4.68
N ASP A 170 16.18 22.13 -4.94
CA ASP A 170 14.81 22.54 -5.28
C ASP A 170 13.77 22.04 -4.25
N VAL A 171 14.16 21.98 -2.97
CA VAL A 171 13.24 21.65 -1.87
C VAL A 171 12.12 22.70 -1.86
N ILE A 172 10.89 22.29 -1.56
CA ILE A 172 9.76 23.20 -1.51
C ILE A 172 9.94 24.25 -0.40
N PRO A 173 9.56 25.52 -0.63
CA PRO A 173 9.52 26.52 0.42
C PRO A 173 8.31 26.28 1.32
N LEU A 174 8.56 26.02 2.60
CA LEU A 174 7.52 25.81 3.61
C LEU A 174 7.39 27.01 4.57
N ASP A 175 8.43 27.83 4.68
CA ASP A 175 8.39 29.05 5.48
C ASP A 175 7.74 30.24 4.75
N PRO A 176 7.14 31.19 5.50
CA PRO A 176 6.67 32.47 4.96
C PRO A 176 7.78 33.32 4.30
N ASN A 177 9.04 33.04 4.62
CA ASN A 177 10.20 33.75 4.08
C ASN A 177 10.56 33.29 2.64
N GLY A 178 9.88 32.26 2.11
CA GLY A 178 10.13 31.68 0.78
C GLY A 178 11.29 30.68 0.73
N PHE A 179 11.76 30.21 1.88
CA PHE A 179 12.79 29.18 2.06
C PHE A 179 12.26 28.06 2.97
N SER A 180 13.15 27.20 3.43
CA SER A 180 12.96 26.23 4.50
C SER A 180 14.25 26.10 5.30
N ASP A 181 14.16 25.47 6.46
CA ASP A 181 15.23 24.98 7.32
C ASP A 181 15.33 23.44 7.23
N PRO A 182 15.72 22.86 6.06
CA PRO A 182 15.62 21.42 5.83
C PRO A 182 16.58 20.57 6.67
N PHE A 183 16.10 19.39 7.07
CA PHE A 183 16.89 18.26 7.56
C PHE A 183 16.30 16.93 7.08
N VAL A 184 17.09 15.86 7.13
CA VAL A 184 16.70 14.53 6.64
C VAL A 184 16.69 13.53 7.78
N ILE A 185 15.58 12.79 7.91
CA ILE A 185 15.46 11.60 8.75
C ILE A 185 15.75 10.37 7.89
N VAL A 186 16.67 9.52 8.33
CA VAL A 186 17.09 8.29 7.68
C VAL A 186 16.62 7.10 8.50
N GLU A 187 15.80 6.25 7.90
CA GLU A 187 15.15 5.10 8.56
C GLU A 187 15.33 3.82 7.71
N LEU A 188 15.70 2.70 8.33
CA LEU A 188 15.66 1.40 7.66
C LEU A 188 14.29 0.77 7.84
N ILE A 189 13.66 0.38 6.72
CA ILE A 189 12.36 -0.27 6.70
C ILE A 189 12.41 -1.59 5.92
N PRO A 190 11.60 -2.59 6.29
CA PRO A 190 10.66 -2.61 7.42
C PRO A 190 11.31 -2.68 8.80
N ARG A 191 10.78 -1.93 9.79
CA ARG A 191 11.34 -1.86 11.16
C ARG A 191 11.52 -3.23 11.82
N ARG A 192 10.61 -4.17 11.56
CA ARG A 192 10.69 -5.55 12.07
C ARG A 192 11.96 -6.30 11.62
N MET A 193 12.53 -5.95 10.46
CA MET A 193 13.80 -6.52 9.99
C MET A 193 15.01 -5.83 10.62
N PHE A 194 14.86 -4.58 11.05
CA PHE A 194 15.91 -3.73 11.58
C PHE A 194 15.61 -3.22 13.00
N PRO A 195 15.24 -4.10 13.97
CA PRO A 195 14.72 -3.68 15.27
C PRO A 195 15.73 -2.93 16.15
N HIS A 196 17.02 -3.04 15.84
CA HIS A 196 18.11 -2.37 16.56
C HIS A 196 18.63 -1.11 15.85
N CYS A 197 18.08 -0.79 14.68
CA CYS A 197 18.47 0.38 13.90
C CYS A 197 17.49 1.52 14.21
N ALA A 198 17.89 2.42 15.11
CA ALA A 198 17.13 3.65 15.34
C ALA A 198 17.19 4.56 14.11
N GLU A 199 16.16 5.38 13.92
CA GLU A 199 16.20 6.47 12.93
C GLU A 199 17.30 7.48 13.30
N GLN A 200 18.00 7.99 12.30
CA GLN A 200 19.07 8.98 12.46
C GLN A 200 18.70 10.24 11.68
N THR A 201 19.19 11.41 12.10
CA THR A 201 18.82 12.70 11.50
C THR A 201 20.05 13.53 11.17
N THR A 202 20.02 14.22 10.04
CA THR A 202 21.03 15.24 9.72
C THR A 202 20.89 16.46 10.62
N HIS A 203 21.89 17.33 10.60
CA HIS A 203 21.75 18.70 11.07
C HIS A 203 20.74 19.50 10.23
N VAL A 204 20.19 20.53 10.86
CA VAL A 204 19.26 21.48 10.24
C VAL A 204 20.05 22.55 9.49
N HIS A 205 19.74 22.77 8.21
CA HIS A 205 20.35 23.80 7.40
C HIS A 205 19.40 24.98 7.23
N LYS A 206 19.76 26.15 7.76
CA LYS A 206 18.83 27.29 7.81
C LYS A 206 18.67 28.01 6.48
N LYS A 207 17.44 28.40 6.16
CA LYS A 207 17.03 29.32 5.11
C LYS A 207 17.63 28.94 3.75
N THR A 208 17.43 27.70 3.34
CA THR A 208 17.91 27.18 2.06
C THR A 208 16.95 26.15 1.46
N LEU A 209 16.82 26.20 0.13
CA LEU A 209 16.14 25.15 -0.64
C LEU A 209 17.12 24.18 -1.29
N ASN A 210 18.42 24.41 -1.09
CA ASN A 210 19.52 23.63 -1.66
C ASN A 210 20.56 23.31 -0.56
N PRO A 211 20.18 22.56 0.49
CA PRO A 211 21.10 22.21 1.57
C PRO A 211 22.20 21.27 1.07
N VAL A 212 23.42 21.48 1.57
CA VAL A 212 24.54 20.55 1.45
C VAL A 212 24.77 19.99 2.85
N PHE A 213 24.34 18.75 3.05
CA PHE A 213 24.42 18.06 4.34
C PHE A 213 25.83 17.48 4.54
N ASP A 214 26.32 16.71 3.56
CA ASP A 214 27.58 15.97 3.63
C ASP A 214 27.75 15.15 4.93
N GLU A 215 26.68 14.48 5.35
CA GLU A 215 26.63 13.69 6.59
C GLU A 215 26.60 12.20 6.29
N CYS A 216 27.31 11.41 7.11
CA CYS A 216 27.41 9.95 6.96
C CYS A 216 26.81 9.25 8.18
N PHE A 217 25.95 8.28 7.91
CA PHE A 217 25.29 7.44 8.89
C PHE A 217 25.71 5.99 8.73
N GLU A 218 25.88 5.30 9.85
CA GLU A 218 26.27 3.91 9.88
C GLU A 218 25.19 3.07 10.58
N PHE A 219 24.80 1.96 9.96
CA PHE A 219 23.84 1.01 10.52
C PHE A 219 24.45 -0.39 10.54
N SER A 220 24.56 -0.97 11.74
CA SER A 220 24.99 -2.35 11.91
C SER A 220 23.88 -3.31 11.48
N VAL A 221 24.03 -3.95 10.33
CA VAL A 221 23.05 -4.83 9.71
C VAL A 221 23.75 -5.99 9.00
N THR A 222 23.10 -7.14 8.91
CA THR A 222 23.63 -8.27 8.18
C THR A 222 23.31 -8.16 6.69
N LEU A 223 24.14 -8.79 5.86
CA LEU A 223 23.88 -8.89 4.42
C LEU A 223 22.53 -9.57 4.11
N GLU A 224 22.11 -10.53 4.95
CA GLU A 224 20.82 -11.22 4.81
C GLU A 224 19.63 -10.27 5.06
N GLN A 225 19.73 -9.39 6.06
CA GLN A 225 18.72 -8.35 6.30
C GLN A 225 18.64 -7.40 5.10
N CYS A 226 19.77 -6.95 4.55
CA CYS A 226 19.80 -6.07 3.38
C CYS A 226 19.23 -6.72 2.10
N ARG A 227 19.34 -8.05 1.98
CA ARG A 227 18.82 -8.82 0.83
C ARG A 227 17.36 -9.22 0.95
N SER A 228 16.77 -9.03 2.13
CA SER A 228 15.38 -9.40 2.35
C SER A 228 14.43 -8.62 1.43
N GLU A 229 13.38 -9.29 0.96
CA GLU A 229 12.42 -8.69 0.04
C GLU A 229 11.78 -7.44 0.67
N GLY A 230 11.80 -6.32 -0.05
CA GLY A 230 11.24 -5.05 0.41
C GLY A 230 12.11 -4.26 1.38
N ALA A 231 13.32 -4.73 1.71
CA ALA A 231 14.26 -3.98 2.53
C ALA A 231 14.76 -2.72 1.80
N MET A 232 14.60 -1.55 2.43
CA MET A 232 14.93 -0.25 1.83
C MET A 232 15.27 0.80 2.89
N ILE A 233 15.93 1.87 2.46
CA ILE A 233 16.13 3.09 3.24
C ILE A 233 15.01 4.06 2.90
N LEU A 234 14.34 4.60 3.91
CA LEU A 234 13.39 5.70 3.82
C LEU A 234 14.08 6.99 4.26
N PHE A 235 14.13 7.96 3.36
CA PHE A 235 14.53 9.33 3.63
C PHE A 235 13.29 10.20 3.77
N THR A 236 13.16 10.92 4.89
CA THR A 236 12.09 11.89 5.10
C THR A 236 12.72 13.27 5.26
N VAL A 237 12.52 14.16 4.29
CA VAL A 237 12.94 15.55 4.36
C VAL A 237 11.86 16.35 5.08
N MET A 238 12.27 17.07 6.12
CA MET A 238 11.40 17.87 6.97
C MET A 238 11.94 19.30 7.02
N ASP A 239 11.05 20.26 7.25
CA ASP A 239 11.40 21.63 7.59
C ASP A 239 11.37 21.83 9.11
N HIS A 240 12.42 22.40 9.69
CA HIS A 240 12.49 22.61 11.12
C HIS A 240 11.86 23.94 11.55
N ASP A 241 10.77 23.82 12.29
CA ASP A 241 10.11 24.97 12.91
C ASP A 241 10.49 25.14 14.39
N VAL A 242 10.85 26.36 14.77
CA VAL A 242 11.21 26.67 16.17
C VAL A 242 9.98 26.79 17.08
N LEU A 243 8.85 27.26 16.54
CA LEU A 243 7.64 27.57 17.31
C LEU A 243 6.47 26.61 17.04
N THR A 244 6.50 25.91 15.91
CA THR A 244 5.46 25.01 15.40
C THR A 244 6.00 23.59 15.23
N ALA A 245 5.13 22.67 14.81
CA ALA A 245 5.57 21.32 14.47
C ALA A 245 6.28 21.36 13.11
N ASN A 246 7.35 20.58 12.97
CA ASN A 246 8.09 20.48 11.71
C ASN A 246 7.18 20.08 10.53
N ASP A 247 7.35 20.76 9.40
CA ASP A 247 6.57 20.52 8.19
C ASP A 247 7.23 19.47 7.28
N PHE A 248 6.40 18.69 6.59
CA PHE A 248 6.89 17.64 5.70
C PHE A 248 7.23 18.20 4.32
N ALA A 249 8.50 18.12 3.94
CA ALA A 249 8.97 18.58 2.64
C ALA A 249 8.88 17.49 1.56
N GLY A 250 9.15 16.24 1.91
CA GLY A 250 9.01 15.11 0.99
C GLY A 250 9.68 13.83 1.49
N GLU A 251 9.38 12.71 0.86
CA GLU A 251 10.02 11.43 1.15
C GLU A 251 10.64 10.82 -0.10
N ALA A 252 11.70 10.03 0.10
CA ALA A 252 12.37 9.25 -0.92
C ALA A 252 12.79 7.89 -0.38
N PHE A 253 12.99 6.93 -1.29
CA PHE A 253 13.27 5.53 -0.99
C PHE A 253 14.49 5.05 -1.77
N LEU A 254 15.33 4.21 -1.15
CA LEU A 254 16.42 3.51 -1.81
C LEU A 254 16.37 2.02 -1.45
N ALA A 255 16.15 1.15 -2.43
CA ALA A 255 16.14 -0.29 -2.20
C ALA A 255 17.52 -0.79 -1.74
N LEU A 256 17.58 -1.56 -0.65
CA LEU A 256 18.86 -2.11 -0.19
C LEU A 256 19.44 -3.14 -1.16
N SER A 257 18.59 -3.83 -1.93
CA SER A 257 19.02 -4.77 -2.95
C SER A 257 19.79 -4.13 -4.11
N SER A 258 19.67 -2.81 -4.32
CA SER A 258 20.45 -2.07 -5.32
C SER A 258 21.71 -1.40 -4.75
N VAL A 259 21.97 -1.55 -3.45
CA VAL A 259 23.12 -0.93 -2.79
C VAL A 259 24.40 -1.72 -3.12
N PRO A 260 25.48 -1.06 -3.58
CA PRO A 260 26.79 -1.70 -3.77
C PRO A 260 27.27 -2.44 -2.51
N GLY A 261 27.83 -3.64 -2.69
CA GLY A 261 28.18 -4.56 -1.59
C GLY A 261 27.03 -5.48 -1.14
N VAL A 262 25.76 -5.06 -1.33
CA VAL A 262 24.59 -5.94 -1.18
C VAL A 262 24.32 -6.70 -2.49
N ALA A 263 24.28 -5.94 -3.60
CA ALA A 263 24.06 -6.45 -4.95
C ALA A 263 25.23 -7.32 -5.43
N ASP A 264 26.47 -6.86 -5.16
CA ASP A 264 27.70 -7.46 -5.67
C ASP A 264 28.57 -7.98 -4.51
N THR A 265 28.58 -9.30 -4.30
CA THR A 265 29.31 -9.95 -3.18
C THR A 265 30.80 -10.14 -3.42
N ASN A 266 31.25 -10.00 -4.66
CA ASN A 266 32.61 -10.37 -5.08
C ASN A 266 33.55 -9.18 -5.29
N SER A 267 33.06 -7.95 -5.14
CA SER A 267 33.88 -6.75 -5.22
C SER A 267 34.10 -6.22 -3.81
N SER A 268 35.30 -6.43 -3.28
CA SER A 268 35.84 -5.56 -2.23
C SER A 268 35.60 -4.12 -2.68
N ILE A 269 34.87 -3.32 -1.90
CA ILE A 269 34.68 -1.89 -2.20
C ILE A 269 35.97 -1.18 -1.80
N ASP A 270 37.09 -1.53 -2.44
CA ASP A 270 38.40 -0.97 -2.12
C ASP A 270 38.56 0.44 -2.70
N ASN A 271 37.65 0.85 -3.59
CA ASN A 271 37.65 2.17 -4.25
C ASN A 271 36.34 2.93 -4.03
N PHE A 272 36.16 3.49 -2.84
CA PHE A 272 35.06 4.41 -2.49
C PHE A 272 34.88 5.57 -3.49
N HIS A 273 35.96 5.99 -4.16
CA HIS A 273 35.96 7.07 -5.16
C HIS A 273 35.10 6.81 -6.41
N GLY A 274 34.67 5.56 -6.66
CA GLY A 274 33.86 5.19 -7.82
C GLY A 274 32.36 5.02 -7.53
N LEU A 275 31.92 5.17 -6.28
CA LEU A 275 30.51 4.95 -5.91
C LEU A 275 29.62 6.07 -6.47
N LYS A 276 28.70 5.68 -7.36
CA LYS A 276 27.72 6.61 -7.94
C LYS A 276 26.77 7.10 -6.86
N GLN A 277 26.53 8.41 -6.84
CA GLN A 277 25.43 8.99 -6.10
C GLN A 277 24.10 8.62 -6.77
N ALA A 278 23.08 8.36 -5.96
CA ALA A 278 21.71 8.20 -6.38
C ALA A 278 20.97 9.52 -6.20
N GLU A 279 20.26 9.94 -7.24
CA GLU A 279 19.39 11.10 -7.19
C GLU A 279 17.95 10.63 -7.05
N LEU A 280 17.36 10.92 -5.90
CA LEU A 280 16.05 10.42 -5.51
C LEU A 280 15.04 11.58 -5.56
N PRO A 281 14.05 11.54 -6.48
CA PRO A 281 13.01 12.57 -6.51
C PRO A 281 12.19 12.48 -5.23
N LEU A 282 12.00 13.62 -4.57
CA LEU A 282 11.15 13.71 -3.39
C LEU A 282 9.69 13.63 -3.79
N MET A 283 8.90 12.92 -2.99
CA MET A 283 7.49 12.68 -3.28
C MET A 283 6.61 13.00 -2.08
N HIS A 284 5.38 13.43 -2.36
CA HIS A 284 4.28 13.40 -1.40
C HIS A 284 3.35 12.22 -1.70
N GLN A 285 2.59 11.78 -0.71
CA GLN A 285 1.46 10.89 -0.97
C GLN A 285 0.29 11.73 -1.50
N LYS A 286 -0.09 11.53 -2.76
CA LYS A 286 -1.21 12.26 -3.39
C LYS A 286 -2.56 11.56 -3.17
N ASN A 287 -2.55 10.24 -2.93
CA ASN A 287 -3.79 9.49 -2.76
C ASN A 287 -4.31 9.52 -1.31
N ARG A 288 -5.29 10.39 -1.05
CA ARG A 288 -5.99 10.45 0.25
C ARG A 288 -6.82 9.20 0.52
N ASN A 289 -7.26 8.46 -0.49
CA ASN A 289 -8.11 7.28 -0.31
C ASN A 289 -7.31 6.03 -0.67
N HIS A 290 -6.09 5.94 -0.12
CA HIS A 290 -5.19 4.82 -0.41
C HIS A 290 -5.76 3.53 0.19
N PRO A 291 -6.03 2.48 -0.60
CA PRO A 291 -6.73 1.29 -0.11
C PRO A 291 -6.10 0.63 1.11
N ILE A 292 -4.76 0.54 1.16
CA ILE A 292 -4.04 -0.01 2.32
C ILE A 292 -4.25 0.86 3.57
N LEU A 293 -4.19 2.19 3.44
CA LEU A 293 -4.36 3.09 4.59
C LEU A 293 -5.79 3.03 5.10
N GLU A 294 -6.80 2.95 4.22
CA GLU A 294 -8.20 2.77 4.61
C GLU A 294 -8.41 1.46 5.38
N VAL A 295 -7.81 0.36 4.92
CA VAL A 295 -7.89 -0.93 5.63
C VAL A 295 -7.23 -0.86 7.00
N LEU A 296 -6.03 -0.28 7.10
CA LEU A 296 -5.31 -0.12 8.37
C LEU A 296 -6.08 0.78 9.35
N GLU A 297 -6.74 1.83 8.86
CA GLU A 297 -7.56 2.75 9.66
C GLU A 297 -8.77 2.05 10.31
N THR A 298 -9.26 0.96 9.72
CA THR A 298 -10.33 0.15 10.33
C THR A 298 -9.85 -0.74 11.50
N ARG A 299 -8.54 -0.86 11.73
CA ARG A 299 -7.97 -1.71 12.79
C ARG A 299 -7.86 -0.97 14.12
N LEU A 300 -9.01 -0.62 14.70
CA LEU A 300 -9.10 0.25 15.88
C LEU A 300 -8.35 -0.27 17.12
N ASN A 301 -8.15 -1.59 17.21
CA ASN A 301 -7.44 -2.24 18.33
C ASN A 301 -5.95 -2.47 18.05
N ASP A 302 -5.44 -2.07 16.87
CA ASP A 302 -4.06 -2.23 16.46
C ASP A 302 -3.34 -0.87 16.47
N ARG A 303 -2.56 -0.63 17.54
CA ARG A 303 -1.81 0.64 17.68
C ARG A 303 -0.78 0.83 16.57
N THR A 304 -0.13 -0.24 16.12
CA THR A 304 0.88 -0.17 15.06
C THR A 304 0.23 0.31 13.75
N ALA A 305 -0.93 -0.23 13.41
CA ALA A 305 -1.70 0.20 12.23
C ALA A 305 -2.11 1.68 12.34
N LEU A 306 -2.67 2.08 13.49
CA LEU A 306 -3.17 3.44 13.69
C LEU A 306 -2.05 4.49 13.70
N ASP A 307 -0.93 4.21 14.37
CA ASP A 307 0.23 5.10 14.40
C ASP A 307 0.85 5.23 13.00
N PHE A 308 0.92 4.13 12.25
CA PHE A 308 1.36 4.15 10.87
C PHE A 308 0.46 5.03 10.00
N VAL A 309 -0.86 4.83 10.04
CA VAL A 309 -1.83 5.64 9.29
C VAL A 309 -1.66 7.11 9.66
N LYS A 310 -1.63 7.44 10.96
CA LYS A 310 -1.44 8.81 11.44
C LYS A 310 -0.18 9.45 10.87
N LYS A 311 0.97 8.75 10.89
CA LYS A 311 2.24 9.22 10.31
C LYS A 311 2.11 9.44 8.80
N GLN A 312 1.46 8.53 8.06
CA GLN A 312 1.26 8.69 6.62
C GLN A 312 0.28 9.81 6.26
N ARG A 313 -0.76 10.05 7.07
CA ARG A 313 -1.72 11.15 6.86
C ARG A 313 -1.07 12.53 6.97
N GLN A 314 -0.07 12.67 7.84
CA GLN A 314 0.72 13.91 7.98
C GLN A 314 1.61 14.20 6.77
N ARG A 315 1.87 13.20 5.92
CA ARG A 315 2.71 13.29 4.71
C ARG A 315 1.90 13.44 3.42
N LEU A 316 0.59 13.64 3.55
CA LEU A 316 -0.28 13.92 2.41
C LEU A 316 -0.03 15.34 1.93
N ALA A 317 0.03 15.53 0.61
CA ALA A 317 0.12 16.87 0.04
C ALA A 317 -1.08 17.70 0.51
N THR A 318 -0.81 18.87 1.08
CA THR A 318 -1.85 19.86 1.39
C THR A 318 -2.38 20.40 0.06
N THR A 319 -3.62 20.05 -0.27
CA THR A 319 -4.36 20.61 -1.43
C THR A 319 -4.56 22.10 -1.30
#